data_AF-A0AB40CJR7-F1
#
_entry.id   AF-A0AB40CJR7-F1
#
_cell.length_a   1.000
_cell.length_b   1.000
_cell.length_c   1.000
_cell.angle_alpha   90.00
_cell.angle_beta   90.00
_cell.angle_gamma   90.00
#
_symmetry.space_group_name_H-M   'P 1'
#
loop_
_entity.id
_entity.type
_entity.pdbx_description
1 polymer ?
#
loop_
_entity_poly.entity_id
_entity_poly.type
_entity_poly.pdbx_seq_one_letter_code
_entity_poly.pdbx_strand_id
1 'polypeptide(L)'
;MGLNPGIPPCFSSFASFSKQEARIKGKPDIPENGFSVEIPNNPEGRVQRGDPIGPDIGYRGWKKKTKIISLAFAITATGLKILASRLSSVISNLVDDSQSGFIKGRCIADNIIGAQEVIFNLQKRKSLGYVFKVDFAKAFDSLDWNFLLDVLAARGFRPRWLSWIHTILCSAKTQFIINGTTQVYIRCRRGLRQGDPLSSLLFALVVDVLSAMFFHALRSKVLFGVPLNQFDSICHLQYADDLLIFSAGGQDDLRIIKLILYVFEGSSGLSINFSKSWVPLSGKRPKRLDWDKLIGAVRSRLTPWKANYLSLGGRLTLINSVLSTVPVYWMSVFKLPAWVIKDIDQFRRDFLWKGPDLGSKGIRLVAWNRITRPKDMGGWGILNLSDFNIALLGKWSWKLSCNPNCGWAKIIYINYLNRSPTGVLSYTPPRNKSFFWAGVIPALLPFRSCIKLNQDDSPNWVLEKNGKFTVKSFYKFLIDSGLYSPLYSHFWKTRSPSKITLFCWLAGEDKILTLTNLFKRRCNFQNTSDICVLCHNASEDLDHLFLNCTFSNRIWHFFFNSLTQSSLHNLSPRSGLPGYHPLIFNSDASGISSPERSYGISGLNGIPVFFST
;
A
#
# COMPACT_ATOMS: atom_id res chain seq x y z
N MET A 1 63.35 2.51 -19.43
CA MET A 1 63.66 3.96 -19.47
C MET A 1 62.37 4.71 -19.73
N GLY A 2 62.19 5.84 -19.06
CA GLY A 2 60.90 6.33 -18.57
C GLY A 2 59.85 6.71 -19.61
N LEU A 3 58.59 6.41 -19.28
CA LEU A 3 57.42 7.05 -19.87
C LEU A 3 56.56 7.62 -18.75
N ASN A 4 56.42 8.94 -18.83
CA ASN A 4 55.65 9.83 -17.99
C ASN A 4 54.17 9.75 -18.40
N PRO A 5 53.20 9.53 -17.50
CA PRO A 5 51.81 9.86 -17.79
C PRO A 5 51.35 11.00 -16.88
N GLY A 6 51.06 12.15 -17.49
CA GLY A 6 50.38 13.26 -16.85
C GLY A 6 49.01 12.83 -16.34
N ILE A 7 48.81 12.93 -15.03
CA ILE A 7 47.54 12.74 -14.34
C ILE A 7 46.71 14.03 -14.50
N PRO A 8 45.45 13.98 -14.95
CA PRO A 8 44.59 15.16 -14.98
C PRO A 8 44.23 15.60 -13.54
N PRO A 9 44.07 16.91 -13.28
CA PRO A 9 43.81 17.45 -11.96
C PRO A 9 42.33 17.26 -11.58
N CYS A 10 41.94 16.05 -11.23
CA CYS A 10 40.62 15.76 -10.62
C CYS A 10 40.73 15.08 -9.24
N PHE A 11 41.94 14.99 -8.68
CA PHE A 11 42.21 14.34 -7.38
C PHE A 11 41.98 15.22 -6.14
N SER A 12 41.60 16.50 -6.30
CA SER A 12 41.45 17.44 -5.19
C SER A 12 40.07 17.42 -4.50
N SER A 13 39.05 16.76 -5.05
CA SER A 13 37.70 16.76 -4.46
C SER A 13 37.49 15.76 -3.32
N PHE A 14 38.55 15.07 -2.87
CA PHE A 14 38.46 14.02 -1.84
C PHE A 14 38.57 14.57 -0.40
N ALA A 15 39.20 15.73 -0.21
CA ALA A 15 39.42 16.32 1.12
C ALA A 15 38.16 16.94 1.75
N SER A 16 37.13 17.23 0.96
CA SER A 16 35.85 17.75 1.48
C SER A 16 34.85 16.64 1.87
N PHE A 17 35.11 15.39 1.50
CA PHE A 17 34.22 14.25 1.80
C PHE A 17 34.39 13.70 3.23
N SER A 18 35.52 14.00 3.90
CA SER A 18 35.81 13.48 5.26
C SER A 18 35.08 14.23 6.39
N LYS A 19 34.45 15.38 6.10
CA LYS A 19 33.81 16.22 7.14
C LYS A 19 32.31 15.98 7.34
N GLN A 20 31.68 15.05 6.62
CA GLN A 20 30.22 14.78 6.71
C GLN A 20 29.88 13.28 6.86
N GLU A 21 30.67 12.53 7.62
CA GLU A 21 30.38 11.14 7.98
C GLU A 21 29.41 11.05 9.17
N ALA A 22 28.17 10.57 8.95
CA ALA A 22 27.33 10.10 10.05
C ALA A 22 27.74 8.67 10.44
N ARG A 23 28.69 8.55 11.37
CA ARG A 23 29.01 7.30 12.08
C ARG A 23 27.76 6.77 12.79
N ILE A 24 27.40 5.50 12.56
CA ILE A 24 26.49 4.78 13.48
C ILE A 24 27.32 4.38 14.71
N LYS A 25 27.62 5.34 15.61
CA LYS A 25 28.12 5.07 16.96
C LYS A 25 27.31 5.88 17.98
N GLY A 26 27.11 5.27 19.15
CA GLY A 26 26.46 5.90 20.31
C GLY A 26 27.15 7.19 20.74
N LYS A 27 26.40 8.02 21.46
CA LYS A 27 26.83 9.30 22.05
C LYS A 27 28.30 9.29 22.50
N PRO A 28 28.98 10.42 22.27
CA PRO A 28 29.51 11.15 23.41
C PRO A 28 29.05 12.62 23.38
N ASP A 29 28.98 13.20 24.58
CA ASP A 29 28.65 14.59 24.84
C ASP A 29 29.78 15.57 24.41
N ILE A 30 29.53 16.88 24.60
CA ILE A 30 30.46 18.05 24.60
C ILE A 30 30.51 18.87 23.27
N PRO A 31 30.69 20.22 23.28
CA PRO A 31 29.79 21.30 23.73
C PRO A 31 29.46 22.30 22.58
N GLU A 32 28.52 23.21 22.81
CA GLU A 32 28.28 24.39 21.96
C GLU A 32 29.46 25.37 22.05
N ASN A 33 30.07 25.73 20.92
CA ASN A 33 30.69 27.04 20.67
C ASN A 33 30.96 27.20 19.16
N GLY A 34 30.44 28.28 18.60
CA GLY A 34 30.37 28.53 17.16
C GLY A 34 31.66 29.04 16.53
N PHE A 35 31.76 28.87 15.22
CA PHE A 35 32.56 29.71 14.33
C PHE A 35 31.90 29.74 12.94
N SER A 36 31.45 30.94 12.56
CA SER A 36 31.03 31.35 11.21
C SER A 36 32.26 31.57 10.34
N VAL A 37 32.25 31.04 9.11
CA VAL A 37 33.27 31.36 8.09
C VAL A 37 32.54 31.81 6.82
N GLU A 38 32.71 33.09 6.51
CA GLU A 38 32.30 33.76 5.27
C GLU A 38 33.13 33.25 4.08
N ILE A 39 32.51 33.14 2.90
CA ILE A 39 33.20 32.83 1.63
C ILE A 39 33.22 34.14 0.80
N PRO A 40 34.38 34.59 0.30
CA PRO A 40 34.49 35.85 -0.41
C PRO A 40 33.99 35.73 -1.87
N ASN A 41 33.32 36.79 -2.33
CA ASN A 41 33.00 37.05 -3.73
C ASN A 41 34.27 37.33 -4.54
N ASN A 42 34.35 36.85 -5.78
CA ASN A 42 35.03 37.60 -6.84
C ASN A 42 34.41 37.32 -8.23
N PRO A 43 34.39 38.30 -9.15
CA PRO A 43 33.50 38.39 -10.31
C PRO A 43 34.20 38.12 -11.66
N GLU A 44 33.37 38.12 -12.73
CA GLU A 44 33.73 38.32 -14.16
C GLU A 44 34.53 37.21 -14.88
N GLY A 45 34.33 36.89 -16.17
CA GLY A 45 33.66 37.62 -17.23
C GLY A 45 33.00 36.76 -18.31
N ARG A 46 32.10 37.43 -19.03
CA ARG A 46 31.30 36.95 -20.17
C ARG A 46 32.17 36.76 -21.41
N VAL A 47 31.83 35.75 -22.22
CA VAL A 47 32.02 35.80 -23.68
C VAL A 47 30.67 35.48 -24.34
N GLN A 48 30.11 36.49 -25.01
CA GLN A 48 28.89 36.42 -25.81
C GLN A 48 29.16 35.70 -27.14
N ARG A 49 28.27 34.79 -27.55
CA ARG A 49 28.00 34.49 -28.96
C ARG A 49 26.48 34.49 -29.13
N GLY A 50 26.02 35.28 -30.10
CA GLY A 50 24.65 35.75 -30.23
C GLY A 50 23.60 34.66 -30.50
N ASP A 51 22.48 34.81 -29.82
CA ASP A 51 21.23 34.11 -30.10
C ASP A 51 20.45 34.87 -31.20
N PRO A 52 19.86 34.19 -32.20
CA PRO A 52 18.85 34.81 -33.04
C PRO A 52 17.55 34.95 -32.25
N ILE A 53 17.02 36.17 -32.26
CA ILE A 53 15.78 36.61 -31.64
C ILE A 53 14.62 35.69 -32.05
N GLY A 54 14.11 34.92 -31.08
CA GLY A 54 12.82 34.22 -31.14
C GLY A 54 11.97 34.66 -29.94
N PRO A 55 10.63 34.71 -30.06
CA PRO A 55 9.78 35.37 -29.07
C PRO A 55 9.89 34.70 -27.71
N ASP A 56 10.21 35.52 -26.72
CA ASP A 56 10.37 35.19 -25.32
C ASP A 56 9.00 34.82 -24.72
N ILE A 57 8.53 33.60 -24.97
CA ILE A 57 7.31 33.08 -24.35
C ILE A 57 7.66 32.65 -22.92
N GLY A 58 7.43 33.56 -21.98
CA GLY A 58 7.63 33.38 -20.55
C GLY A 58 6.84 32.20 -19.97
N TYR A 59 7.50 31.05 -19.80
CA TYR A 59 7.04 29.95 -18.96
C TYR A 59 7.90 29.82 -17.69
N ARG A 60 7.95 30.88 -16.87
CA ARG A 60 8.44 30.80 -15.48
C ARG A 60 7.37 30.13 -14.61
N GLY A 61 7.27 28.80 -14.69
CA GLY A 61 6.35 28.03 -13.82
C GLY A 61 6.62 26.52 -13.79
N TRP A 62 7.34 25.98 -14.78
CA TRP A 62 7.64 24.56 -14.91
C TRP A 62 8.86 24.15 -14.08
N LYS A 63 8.83 24.38 -12.77
CA LYS A 63 9.79 23.79 -11.82
C LYS A 63 9.10 22.87 -10.82
N LYS A 64 8.44 21.82 -11.31
CA LYS A 64 8.09 20.61 -10.52
C LYS A 64 8.05 19.38 -11.45
N LYS A 65 9.07 18.52 -11.34
CA LYS A 65 9.18 17.13 -11.85
C LYS A 65 8.07 16.68 -12.84
N THR A 66 8.10 17.16 -14.08
CA THR A 66 7.21 16.63 -15.13
C THR A 66 7.77 15.30 -15.63
N LYS A 67 6.97 14.23 -15.59
CA LYS A 67 7.33 12.92 -16.17
C LYS A 67 6.71 12.82 -17.56
N ILE A 68 7.53 12.57 -18.57
CA ILE A 68 7.07 12.42 -19.95
C ILE A 68 6.61 10.98 -20.14
N ILE A 69 5.36 10.79 -20.55
CA ILE A 69 4.79 9.47 -20.87
C ILE A 69 4.65 9.38 -22.39
N SER A 70 5.09 8.27 -22.96
CA SER A 70 4.96 8.03 -24.40
C SER A 70 3.75 7.14 -24.67
N LEU A 71 2.80 7.61 -25.49
CA LEU A 71 1.68 6.80 -25.95
C LEU A 71 2.01 6.19 -27.32
N ALA A 72 1.98 4.86 -27.41
CA ALA A 72 2.17 4.16 -28.68
C ALA A 72 0.82 4.03 -29.43
N PHE A 73 0.86 4.00 -30.77
CA PHE A 73 -0.33 3.69 -31.58
C PHE A 73 -0.86 2.30 -31.22
N ALA A 74 -2.19 2.12 -31.26
CA ALA A 74 -2.85 0.90 -30.80
C ALA A 74 -2.27 -0.39 -31.41
N ILE A 75 -1.98 -0.40 -32.70
CA ILE A 75 -1.39 -1.56 -33.40
C ILE A 75 0.00 -1.91 -32.82
N THR A 76 0.86 -0.90 -32.64
CA THR A 76 2.19 -1.10 -32.06
C THR A 76 2.11 -1.52 -30.59
N ALA A 77 1.17 -0.96 -29.82
CA ALA A 77 0.93 -1.34 -28.43
C ALA A 77 0.51 -2.81 -28.30
N THR A 78 -0.31 -3.33 -29.24
CA THR A 78 -0.71 -4.74 -29.27
C THR A 78 0.50 -5.65 -29.50
N GLY A 79 1.35 -5.35 -30.48
CA GLY A 79 2.58 -6.11 -30.73
C GLY A 79 3.52 -6.12 -29.52
N LEU A 80 3.72 -4.96 -28.88
CA LEU A 80 4.53 -4.83 -27.67
C LEU A 80 3.96 -5.64 -26.50
N LYS A 81 2.63 -5.66 -26.33
CA LYS A 81 1.96 -6.44 -25.30
C LYS A 81 2.11 -7.95 -25.51
N ILE A 82 2.06 -8.42 -26.76
CA ILE A 82 2.31 -9.83 -27.10
C ILE A 82 3.73 -10.23 -26.72
N LEU A 83 4.73 -9.41 -27.09
CA LEU A 83 6.13 -9.65 -26.73
C LEU A 83 6.33 -9.62 -25.21
N ALA A 84 5.74 -8.64 -24.53
CA ALA A 84 5.81 -8.52 -23.07
C ALA A 84 5.19 -9.72 -22.37
N SER A 85 4.06 -10.24 -22.85
CA SER A 85 3.42 -11.44 -22.27
C SER A 85 4.30 -12.68 -22.41
N ARG A 86 4.99 -12.84 -23.55
CA ARG A 86 5.93 -13.94 -23.78
C ARG A 86 7.18 -13.81 -22.92
N LEU A 87 7.71 -12.59 -22.78
CA LEU A 87 8.87 -12.34 -21.92
C LEU A 87 8.52 -12.55 -20.44
N SER A 88 7.32 -12.13 -20.01
CA SER A 88 6.88 -12.26 -18.62
C SER A 88 6.77 -13.71 -18.14
N SER A 89 6.61 -14.71 -19.03
CA SER A 89 6.55 -16.12 -18.63
C SER A 89 7.94 -16.72 -18.37
N VAL A 90 9.01 -16.10 -18.86
CA VAL A 90 10.38 -16.61 -18.72
C VAL A 90 11.29 -15.71 -17.88
N ILE A 91 10.92 -14.43 -17.69
CA ILE A 91 11.78 -13.43 -17.03
C ILE A 91 12.20 -13.83 -15.61
N SER A 92 11.35 -14.56 -14.87
CA SER A 92 11.68 -15.04 -13.51
C SER A 92 12.90 -15.96 -13.48
N ASN A 93 13.19 -16.65 -14.59
CA ASN A 93 14.32 -17.56 -14.71
C ASN A 93 15.57 -16.87 -15.27
N LEU A 94 15.42 -15.65 -15.79
CA LEU A 94 16.48 -14.88 -16.44
C LEU A 94 17.09 -13.81 -15.53
N VAL A 95 16.41 -13.47 -14.44
CA VAL A 95 16.73 -12.36 -13.54
C VAL A 95 16.90 -12.89 -12.12
N ASP A 96 17.96 -12.43 -11.46
CA ASP A 96 18.31 -12.85 -10.11
C ASP A 96 17.23 -12.49 -9.08
N ASP A 97 17.17 -13.23 -7.97
CA ASP A 97 16.21 -13.02 -6.88
C ASP A 97 16.37 -11.66 -6.16
N SER A 98 17.53 -11.01 -6.28
CA SER A 98 17.77 -9.67 -5.75
C SER A 98 17.00 -8.56 -6.49
N GLN A 99 16.56 -8.80 -7.73
CA GLN A 99 15.76 -7.87 -8.52
C GLN A 99 14.27 -8.16 -8.37
N SER A 100 13.56 -7.25 -7.70
CA SER A 100 12.13 -7.36 -7.41
C SER A 100 11.23 -6.49 -8.31
N GLY A 101 11.82 -5.63 -9.14
CA GLY A 101 11.10 -4.69 -10.01
C GLY A 101 10.50 -5.38 -11.24
N PHE A 102 9.25 -5.05 -11.56
CA PHE A 102 8.53 -5.49 -12.77
C PHE A 102 8.38 -7.00 -12.99
N ILE A 103 8.72 -7.84 -12.00
CA ILE A 103 8.62 -9.30 -12.09
C ILE A 103 7.38 -9.78 -11.33
N LYS A 104 6.59 -10.65 -11.97
CA LYS A 104 5.37 -11.21 -11.39
C LYS A 104 5.68 -11.99 -10.11
N GLY A 105 4.99 -11.67 -9.02
CA GLY A 105 5.12 -12.35 -7.72
C GLY A 105 6.15 -11.72 -6.76
N ARG A 106 7.08 -10.91 -7.27
CA ARG A 106 8.01 -10.11 -6.47
C ARG A 106 7.38 -8.73 -6.17
N CYS A 107 7.62 -8.18 -4.99
CA CYS A 107 7.14 -6.85 -4.64
C CYS A 107 8.18 -6.02 -3.90
N ILE A 108 8.09 -4.69 -3.97
CA ILE A 108 9.05 -3.78 -3.32
C ILE A 108 9.20 -4.03 -1.81
N ALA A 109 8.13 -4.49 -1.16
CA ALA A 109 8.15 -4.83 0.25
C ALA A 109 9.16 -5.94 0.57
N ASP A 110 9.44 -6.85 -0.38
CA ASP A 110 10.44 -7.92 -0.24
C ASP A 110 11.83 -7.31 0.02
N ASN A 111 12.19 -6.25 -0.72
CA ASN A 111 13.46 -5.53 -0.55
C ASN A 111 13.49 -4.70 0.74
N ILE A 112 12.37 -4.09 1.14
CA ILE A 112 12.29 -3.33 2.39
C ILE A 112 12.55 -4.26 3.58
N ILE A 113 11.94 -5.44 3.57
CA ILE A 113 12.13 -6.46 4.60
C ILE A 113 13.58 -6.94 4.61
N GLY A 114 14.12 -7.32 3.44
CA GLY A 114 15.52 -7.73 3.31
C GLY A 114 16.48 -6.68 3.86
N ALA A 115 16.32 -5.41 3.47
CA ALA A 115 17.16 -4.31 3.92
C ALA A 115 17.09 -4.12 5.45
N GLN A 116 15.88 -4.17 6.03
CA GLN A 116 15.70 -4.00 7.47
C GLN A 116 16.35 -5.13 8.27
N GLU A 117 16.25 -6.37 7.81
CA GLU A 117 16.89 -7.52 8.46
C GLU A 117 18.42 -7.42 8.41
N VAL A 118 18.99 -6.99 7.28
CA VAL A 118 20.44 -6.77 7.14
C VAL A 118 20.92 -5.70 8.12
N ILE A 119 20.21 -4.57 8.19
CA ILE A 119 20.58 -3.48 9.10
C ILE A 119 20.42 -3.90 10.56
N PHE A 120 19.36 -4.65 10.88
CA PHE A 120 19.16 -5.21 12.22
C PHE A 120 20.31 -6.15 12.61
N ASN A 121 20.77 -7.00 11.69
CA ASN A 121 21.91 -7.88 11.93
C ASN A 121 23.21 -7.10 12.19
N LEU A 122 23.50 -6.05 11.41
CA LEU A 122 24.65 -5.16 11.64
C LEU A 122 24.57 -4.49 13.02
N GLN A 123 23.39 -3.98 13.40
CA GLN A 123 23.17 -3.35 14.71
C GLN A 123 23.34 -4.35 15.87
N LYS A 124 22.80 -5.56 15.72
CA LYS A 124 22.91 -6.65 16.71
C LYS A 124 24.37 -7.04 16.95
N ARG A 125 25.18 -7.09 15.89
CA ARG A 125 26.61 -7.41 15.94
C ARG A 125 27.48 -6.23 16.39
N LYS A 126 26.91 -5.03 16.54
CA LYS A 126 27.65 -3.76 16.75
C LYS A 126 28.76 -3.55 15.71
N SER A 127 28.60 -4.10 14.52
CA SER A 127 29.56 -3.98 13.43
C SER A 127 29.30 -2.70 12.63
N LEU A 128 30.38 -2.03 12.22
CA LEU A 128 30.27 -0.95 11.24
C LEU A 128 29.82 -1.52 9.90
N GLY A 129 29.03 -0.74 9.17
CA GLY A 129 28.55 -1.11 7.85
C GLY A 129 27.95 0.09 7.15
N TYR A 130 28.06 0.12 5.83
CA TYR A 130 27.54 1.18 4.98
C TYR A 130 26.34 0.69 4.20
N VAL A 131 25.36 1.58 4.04
CA VAL A 131 24.23 1.39 3.14
C VAL A 131 24.20 2.56 2.18
N PHE A 132 24.24 2.26 0.89
CA PHE A 132 24.10 3.24 -0.18
C PHE A 132 22.78 3.01 -0.89
N LYS A 133 22.04 4.08 -1.14
CA LYS A 133 20.97 4.05 -2.14
C LYS A 133 21.58 4.61 -3.42
N VAL A 134 21.51 3.92 -4.54
CA VAL A 134 21.97 4.44 -5.83
C VAL A 134 20.73 4.83 -6.66
N ASP A 135 20.76 6.04 -7.23
CA ASP A 135 19.70 6.57 -8.10
C ASP A 135 20.26 6.78 -9.52
N PHE A 136 19.54 6.34 -10.54
CA PHE A 136 19.93 6.52 -11.94
C PHE A 136 19.29 7.78 -12.53
N ALA A 137 20.10 8.62 -13.17
CA ALA A 137 19.63 9.82 -13.83
C ALA A 137 18.85 9.47 -15.12
N LYS A 138 17.54 9.73 -15.11
CA LYS A 138 16.64 9.51 -16.26
C LYS A 138 16.76 8.08 -16.82
N ALA A 139 16.69 7.07 -15.95
CA ALA A 139 17.09 5.70 -16.25
C ALA A 139 16.49 5.13 -17.56
N PHE A 140 15.17 5.30 -17.77
CA PHE A 140 14.53 4.86 -19.00
C PHE A 140 15.04 5.62 -20.23
N ASP A 141 15.31 6.91 -20.13
CA ASP A 141 15.61 7.78 -21.28
C ASP A 141 17.08 7.69 -21.73
N SER A 142 17.96 7.17 -20.86
CA SER A 142 19.42 7.18 -21.05
C SER A 142 20.00 5.88 -21.58
N LEU A 143 19.26 4.76 -21.52
CA LEU A 143 19.76 3.42 -21.83
C LEU A 143 20.31 3.29 -23.26
N ASP A 144 21.53 2.77 -23.39
CA ASP A 144 22.11 2.44 -24.69
C ASP A 144 21.48 1.20 -25.34
N TRP A 145 21.17 1.30 -26.63
CA TRP A 145 20.49 0.23 -27.36
C TRP A 145 21.41 -0.92 -27.76
N ASN A 146 22.69 -0.65 -28.03
CA ASN A 146 23.64 -1.71 -28.38
C ASN A 146 23.89 -2.59 -27.15
N PHE A 147 24.13 -1.96 -25.99
CA PHE A 147 24.26 -2.67 -24.74
C PHE A 147 23.02 -3.52 -24.42
N LEU A 148 21.81 -2.98 -24.61
CA LEU A 148 20.57 -3.75 -24.44
C LEU A 148 20.54 -5.00 -25.34
N LEU A 149 20.90 -4.86 -26.62
CA LEU A 149 20.90 -5.97 -27.57
C LEU A 149 21.97 -7.02 -27.23
N ASP A 150 23.15 -6.60 -26.80
CA ASP A 150 24.23 -7.48 -26.35
C ASP A 150 23.80 -8.29 -25.13
N VAL A 151 23.11 -7.65 -24.17
CA VAL A 151 22.57 -8.31 -22.97
C VAL A 151 21.51 -9.35 -23.34
N LEU A 152 20.66 -9.06 -24.32
CA LEU A 152 19.67 -10.01 -24.80
C LEU A 152 20.33 -11.18 -25.55
N ALA A 153 21.33 -10.90 -26.38
CA ALA A 153 22.09 -11.93 -27.08
C ALA A 153 22.81 -12.86 -26.09
N ALA A 154 23.46 -12.30 -25.07
CA ALA A 154 24.16 -13.03 -24.02
C ALA A 154 23.21 -13.92 -23.19
N ARG A 155 21.94 -13.53 -23.03
CA ARG A 155 20.89 -14.35 -22.38
C ARG A 155 20.24 -15.38 -23.31
N GLY A 156 20.75 -15.56 -24.53
CA GLY A 156 20.32 -16.60 -25.46
C GLY A 156 19.07 -16.25 -26.29
N PHE A 157 18.71 -14.97 -26.40
CA PHE A 157 17.60 -14.58 -27.28
C PHE A 157 17.97 -14.79 -28.75
N ARG A 158 17.08 -15.45 -29.50
CA ARG A 158 17.31 -15.76 -30.92
C ARG A 158 17.44 -14.47 -31.77
N PRO A 159 18.21 -14.49 -32.88
CA PRO A 159 18.41 -13.34 -33.76
C PRO A 159 17.11 -12.69 -34.26
N ARG A 160 16.07 -13.48 -34.51
CA ARG A 160 14.76 -12.98 -34.91
C ARG A 160 14.14 -12.05 -33.85
N TRP A 161 14.30 -12.38 -32.58
CA TRP A 161 13.78 -11.57 -31.48
C TRP A 161 14.57 -10.27 -31.33
N LEU A 162 15.90 -10.36 -31.42
CA LEU A 162 16.80 -9.19 -31.42
C LEU A 162 16.46 -8.23 -32.56
N SER A 163 16.23 -8.74 -33.77
CA SER A 163 15.81 -7.96 -34.94
C SER A 163 14.49 -7.22 -34.70
N TRP A 164 13.50 -7.87 -34.08
CA TRP A 164 12.24 -7.22 -33.73
C TRP A 164 12.44 -6.07 -32.73
N ILE A 165 13.20 -6.28 -31.66
CA ILE A 165 13.48 -5.22 -30.68
C ILE A 165 14.24 -4.07 -31.32
N HIS A 166 15.29 -4.36 -32.07
CA HIS A 166 16.06 -3.34 -32.79
C HIS A 166 15.15 -2.52 -33.73
N THR A 167 14.28 -3.18 -34.49
CA THR A 167 13.34 -2.50 -35.40
C THR A 167 12.36 -1.60 -34.64
N ILE A 168 11.82 -2.08 -33.51
CA ILE A 168 10.90 -1.32 -32.65
C ILE A 168 11.58 -0.06 -32.08
N LEU A 169 12.82 -0.18 -31.62
CA LEU A 169 13.59 0.93 -31.07
C LEU A 169 13.98 1.94 -32.16
N CYS A 170 14.57 1.46 -33.26
CA CYS A 170 15.07 2.32 -34.34
C CYS A 170 13.97 3.02 -35.16
N SER A 171 12.77 2.45 -35.23
CA SER A 171 11.59 3.08 -35.85
C SER A 171 10.91 4.10 -34.95
N ALA A 172 11.34 4.22 -33.69
CA ALA A 172 10.70 5.10 -32.72
C ALA A 172 10.89 6.59 -33.03
N LYS A 173 9.77 7.28 -33.27
CA LYS A 173 9.68 8.74 -33.31
C LYS A 173 8.74 9.22 -32.21
N THR A 174 9.09 10.32 -31.56
CA THR A 174 8.28 10.97 -30.52
C THR A 174 7.83 12.33 -31.01
N GLN A 175 6.57 12.65 -30.78
CA GLN A 175 5.98 13.95 -31.11
C GLN A 175 5.36 14.55 -29.85
N PHE A 176 5.54 15.84 -29.65
CA PHE A 176 4.92 16.57 -28.56
C PHE A 176 3.65 17.26 -29.06
N ILE A 177 2.59 17.22 -28.26
CA ILE A 177 1.38 18.03 -28.48
C ILE A 177 1.39 19.10 -27.41
N ILE A 178 1.53 20.36 -27.85
CA ILE A 178 1.55 21.53 -26.96
C ILE A 178 0.38 22.41 -27.37
N ASN A 179 -0.54 22.68 -26.45
CA ASN A 179 -1.75 23.48 -26.69
C ASN A 179 -2.56 23.03 -27.91
N GLY A 180 -2.69 21.72 -28.12
CA GLY A 180 -3.42 21.15 -29.26
C GLY A 180 -2.66 21.16 -30.60
N THR A 181 -1.47 21.77 -30.64
CA THR A 181 -0.61 21.79 -31.84
C THR A 181 0.44 20.69 -31.77
N THR A 182 0.58 19.94 -32.87
CA THR A 182 1.60 18.90 -33.03
C THR A 182 2.93 19.53 -33.41
N GLN A 183 3.97 19.20 -32.65
CA GLN A 183 5.33 19.68 -32.89
C GLN A 183 6.08 18.76 -33.86
N VAL A 184 7.34 19.10 -34.17
CA VAL A 184 8.19 18.30 -35.05
C VAL A 184 8.51 16.92 -34.42
N TYR A 185 8.60 15.90 -35.26
CA TYR A 185 9.05 14.57 -34.82
C TYR A 185 10.51 14.59 -34.38
N ILE A 186 10.76 14.08 -33.18
CA ILE A 186 12.11 13.83 -32.68
C ILE A 186 12.40 12.33 -32.81
N ARG A 187 13.50 12.01 -33.48
CA ARG A 187 13.97 10.63 -33.61
C ARG A 187 14.69 10.23 -32.33
N CYS A 188 14.24 9.14 -31.71
CA CYS A 188 14.92 8.57 -30.55
C CYS A 188 16.20 7.84 -31.03
N ARG A 189 17.29 7.99 -30.28
CA ARG A 189 18.55 7.26 -30.52
C ARG A 189 18.98 6.36 -29.36
N ARG A 190 18.35 6.53 -28.21
CA ARG A 190 18.60 5.80 -26.96
C ARG A 190 17.34 5.81 -26.10
N GLY A 191 17.35 5.00 -25.06
CA GLY A 191 16.29 4.92 -24.07
C GLY A 191 15.12 4.02 -24.47
N LEU A 192 14.29 3.70 -23.47
CA LEU A 192 13.08 2.90 -23.54
C LEU A 192 11.86 3.78 -23.27
N ARG A 193 10.71 3.41 -23.82
CA ARG A 193 9.49 4.22 -23.74
C ARG A 193 8.81 4.03 -22.38
N GLN A 194 8.61 5.12 -21.65
CA GLN A 194 7.83 5.08 -20.42
C GLN A 194 6.33 4.94 -20.72
N GLY A 195 5.71 3.88 -20.18
CA GLY A 195 4.30 3.54 -20.42
C GLY A 195 4.09 2.35 -21.36
N ASP A 196 5.16 1.87 -22.00
CA ASP A 196 5.13 0.67 -22.84
C ASP A 196 5.24 -0.62 -21.98
N PRO A 197 4.36 -1.63 -22.17
CA PRO A 197 4.40 -2.88 -21.42
C PRO A 197 5.70 -3.68 -21.57
N LEU A 198 6.43 -3.55 -22.69
CA LEU A 198 7.67 -4.30 -22.91
C LEU A 198 8.89 -3.61 -22.27
N SER A 199 8.92 -2.29 -22.32
CA SER A 199 10.05 -1.46 -21.87
C SER A 199 10.46 -1.72 -20.42
N SER A 200 9.53 -1.95 -19.50
CA SER A 200 9.86 -2.26 -18.09
C SER A 200 10.56 -3.61 -17.91
N LEU A 201 10.22 -4.62 -18.72
CA LEU A 201 10.83 -5.94 -18.66
C LEU A 201 12.23 -5.94 -19.27
N LEU A 202 12.41 -5.22 -20.39
CA LEU A 202 13.73 -5.00 -20.99
C LEU A 202 14.67 -4.28 -20.02
N PHE A 203 14.16 -3.25 -19.34
CA PHE A 203 14.93 -2.50 -18.36
C PHE A 203 15.37 -3.39 -17.18
N ALA A 204 14.49 -4.25 -16.67
CA ALA A 204 14.82 -5.19 -15.59
C ALA A 204 15.98 -6.14 -15.99
N LEU A 205 15.99 -6.62 -17.24
CA LEU A 205 17.07 -7.46 -17.77
C LEU A 205 18.41 -6.72 -17.84
N VAL A 206 18.42 -5.47 -18.30
CA VAL A 206 19.65 -4.66 -18.35
C VAL A 206 20.20 -4.42 -16.95
N VAL A 207 19.33 -3.99 -16.04
CA VAL A 207 19.75 -3.58 -14.71
C VAL A 207 20.15 -4.77 -13.83
N ASP A 208 19.70 -5.98 -14.15
CA ASP A 208 20.17 -7.24 -13.56
C ASP A 208 21.64 -7.58 -13.94
N VAL A 209 22.19 -7.01 -15.02
CA VAL A 209 23.64 -7.16 -15.32
C VAL A 209 24.48 -6.58 -14.19
N LEU A 210 24.04 -5.48 -13.58
CA LEU A 210 24.71 -4.91 -12.42
C LEU A 210 24.71 -5.87 -11.23
N SER A 211 23.59 -6.58 -11.00
CA SER A 211 23.51 -7.65 -10.01
C SER A 211 24.52 -8.76 -10.31
N ALA A 212 24.61 -9.19 -11.57
CA ALA A 212 25.58 -10.20 -12.00
C ALA A 212 27.03 -9.77 -11.78
N MET A 213 27.36 -8.49 -12.00
CA MET A 213 28.70 -7.94 -11.73
C MET A 213 29.03 -8.00 -10.23
N PHE A 214 28.08 -7.66 -9.34
CA PHE A 214 28.28 -7.80 -7.90
C PHE A 214 28.46 -9.25 -7.48
N PHE A 215 27.66 -10.18 -8.00
CA PHE A 215 27.82 -11.60 -7.70
C PHE A 215 29.15 -12.17 -8.19
N HIS A 216 29.62 -11.73 -9.36
CA HIS A 216 30.94 -12.11 -9.83
C HIS A 216 32.04 -11.63 -8.87
N ALA A 217 31.98 -10.37 -8.41
CA ALA A 217 32.94 -9.84 -7.44
C ALA A 217 32.90 -10.58 -6.08
N LEU A 218 31.71 -10.95 -5.61
CA LEU A 218 31.52 -11.77 -4.39
C LEU A 218 32.12 -13.18 -4.55
N ARG A 219 31.83 -13.86 -5.67
CA ARG A 219 32.34 -15.22 -5.95
C ARG A 219 33.85 -15.25 -6.09
N SER A 220 34.42 -14.23 -6.73
CA SER A 220 35.86 -14.06 -6.87
C SER A 220 36.55 -13.61 -5.57
N LYS A 221 35.79 -13.40 -4.47
CA LYS A 221 36.28 -12.94 -3.16
C LYS A 221 37.04 -11.61 -3.21
N VAL A 222 36.75 -10.79 -4.22
CA VAL A 222 37.27 -9.42 -4.35
C VAL A 222 36.38 -8.44 -3.57
N LEU A 223 35.10 -8.80 -3.40
CA LEU A 223 34.12 -8.10 -2.59
C LEU A 223 33.59 -9.03 -1.51
N PHE A 224 33.47 -8.56 -0.27
CA PHE A 224 32.98 -9.40 0.83
C PHE A 224 31.51 -9.14 1.18
N GLY A 225 31.05 -7.89 1.04
CA GLY A 225 29.66 -7.50 1.33
C GLY A 225 29.34 -7.59 2.83
N VAL A 226 28.06 -7.76 3.18
CA VAL A 226 27.63 -7.94 4.58
C VAL A 226 27.36 -9.42 4.85
N PRO A 227 28.08 -10.06 5.80
CA PRO A 227 27.86 -11.47 6.11
C PRO A 227 26.50 -11.67 6.77
N LEU A 228 25.66 -12.53 6.21
CA LEU A 228 24.41 -12.99 6.81
C LEU A 228 24.70 -14.12 7.81
N ASN A 229 25.53 -15.08 7.41
CA ASN A 229 26.05 -16.15 8.25
C ASN A 229 27.52 -16.45 7.86
N GLN A 230 28.05 -17.61 8.26
CA GLN A 230 29.43 -18.02 7.93
C GLN A 230 29.68 -18.27 6.43
N PHE A 231 28.62 -18.52 5.64
CA PHE A 231 28.70 -18.96 4.24
C PHE A 231 28.03 -18.00 3.25
N ASP A 232 27.07 -17.19 3.71
CA ASP A 232 26.25 -16.31 2.89
C ASP A 232 26.55 -14.86 3.21
N SER A 233 26.79 -14.04 2.19
CA SER A 233 26.82 -12.59 2.28
C SER A 233 25.80 -11.96 1.33
N ILE A 234 25.39 -10.73 1.67
CA ILE A 234 24.53 -9.91 0.83
C ILE A 234 25.24 -8.60 0.49
N CYS A 235 25.18 -8.22 -0.78
CA CYS A 235 25.78 -6.98 -1.27
C CYS A 235 24.73 -5.99 -1.74
N HIS A 236 23.62 -6.43 -2.32
CA HIS A 236 22.65 -5.50 -2.89
C HIS A 236 21.21 -6.02 -2.89
N LEU A 237 20.27 -5.09 -3.00
CA LEU A 237 18.84 -5.32 -3.24
C LEU A 237 18.38 -4.33 -4.30
N GLN A 238 17.61 -4.80 -5.29
CA GLN A 238 17.27 -4.00 -6.46
C GLN A 238 15.76 -4.01 -6.73
N TYR A 239 15.19 -2.84 -6.95
CA TYR A 239 13.80 -2.68 -7.37
C TYR A 239 13.75 -1.77 -8.58
N ALA A 240 13.77 -2.36 -9.77
CA ALA A 240 13.96 -1.63 -11.02
C ALA A 240 15.24 -0.76 -10.94
N ASP A 241 15.09 0.56 -11.03
CA ASP A 241 16.16 1.56 -10.95
C ASP A 241 16.61 1.87 -9.52
N ASP A 242 15.80 1.58 -8.50
CA ASP A 242 16.20 1.75 -7.10
C ASP A 242 17.15 0.62 -6.67
N LEU A 243 18.43 0.94 -6.48
CA LEU A 243 19.45 0.00 -5.99
C LEU A 243 19.87 0.35 -4.56
N LEU A 244 19.85 -0.63 -3.67
CA LEU A 244 20.43 -0.56 -2.34
C LEU A 244 21.68 -1.42 -2.28
N ILE A 245 22.81 -0.86 -1.85
CA ILE A 245 24.10 -1.56 -1.70
C ILE A 245 24.48 -1.59 -0.23
N PHE A 246 24.98 -2.74 0.23
CA PHE A 246 25.42 -3.03 1.58
C PHE A 246 26.89 -3.41 1.57
N SER A 247 27.69 -2.82 2.47
CA SER A 247 29.10 -3.19 2.67
C SER A 247 29.43 -3.23 4.16
N ALA A 248 30.30 -4.18 4.56
CA ALA A 248 30.87 -4.23 5.91
C ALA A 248 31.90 -3.11 6.18
N GLY A 249 32.24 -2.29 5.18
CA GLY A 249 32.99 -1.05 5.37
C GLY A 249 34.51 -1.13 5.23
N GLY A 250 35.02 -2.17 4.58
CA GLY A 250 36.39 -2.16 4.07
C GLY A 250 36.54 -1.07 2.99
N GLN A 251 37.64 -0.31 3.03
CA GLN A 251 37.94 0.69 1.99
C GLN A 251 38.06 0.05 0.60
N ASP A 252 38.55 -1.18 0.53
CA ASP A 252 38.68 -1.92 -0.73
C ASP A 252 37.31 -2.35 -1.28
N ASP A 253 36.38 -2.80 -0.42
CA ASP A 253 34.99 -3.07 -0.82
C ASP A 253 34.36 -1.82 -1.46
N LEU A 254 34.55 -0.64 -0.87
CA LEU A 254 34.01 0.62 -1.40
C LEU A 254 34.61 1.01 -2.74
N ARG A 255 35.93 0.79 -2.93
CA ARG A 255 36.61 1.02 -4.21
C ARG A 255 36.09 0.10 -5.30
N ILE A 256 35.91 -1.18 -4.98
CA ILE A 256 35.39 -2.19 -5.92
C ILE A 256 33.94 -1.89 -6.29
N ILE A 257 33.09 -1.54 -5.31
CA ILE A 257 31.71 -1.10 -5.58
C ILE A 257 31.70 0.10 -6.53
N LYS A 258 32.56 1.10 -6.29
CA LYS A 258 32.66 2.28 -7.15
C LYS A 258 33.11 1.91 -8.57
N LEU A 259 34.09 1.00 -8.70
CA LEU A 259 34.58 0.53 -10.00
C LEU A 259 33.47 -0.18 -10.78
N ILE A 260 32.73 -1.10 -10.15
CA ILE A 260 31.60 -1.81 -10.75
C ILE A 260 30.56 -0.81 -11.26
N LEU A 261 30.22 0.20 -10.45
CA LEU A 261 29.26 1.23 -10.82
C LEU A 261 29.73 2.06 -12.03
N TYR A 262 31.00 2.45 -12.09
CA TYR A 262 31.54 3.18 -13.25
C TYR A 262 31.59 2.35 -14.53
N VAL A 263 32.00 1.08 -14.43
CA VAL A 263 32.01 0.17 -15.59
C VAL A 263 30.59 -0.02 -16.11
N PHE A 264 29.62 -0.20 -15.22
CA PHE A 264 28.23 -0.33 -15.61
C PHE A 264 27.68 0.96 -16.25
N GLU A 265 27.98 2.13 -15.70
CA GLU A 265 27.59 3.42 -16.28
C GLU A 265 28.16 3.59 -17.70
N GLY A 266 29.45 3.30 -17.89
CA GLY A 266 30.13 3.41 -19.18
C GLY A 266 29.57 2.47 -20.24
N SER A 267 29.20 1.25 -19.86
CA SER A 267 28.66 0.25 -20.80
C SER A 267 27.17 0.45 -21.10
N SER A 268 26.36 0.80 -20.10
CA SER A 268 24.89 0.85 -20.23
C SER A 268 24.35 2.21 -20.65
N GLY A 269 25.12 3.28 -20.49
CA GLY A 269 24.65 4.66 -20.61
C GLY A 269 23.77 5.14 -19.45
N LEU A 270 23.59 4.33 -18.40
CA LEU A 270 22.83 4.70 -17.20
C LEU A 270 23.69 5.50 -16.23
N SER A 271 23.63 6.83 -16.36
CA SER A 271 24.38 7.72 -15.48
C SER A 271 23.90 7.69 -14.03
N ILE A 272 24.84 7.60 -13.10
CA ILE A 272 24.55 7.50 -11.67
C ILE A 272 24.48 8.90 -11.05
N ASN A 273 23.41 9.16 -10.30
CA ASN A 273 23.22 10.43 -9.62
C ASN A 273 23.80 10.41 -8.20
N PHE A 274 25.11 10.59 -8.08
CA PHE A 274 25.80 10.58 -6.77
C PHE A 274 25.25 11.59 -5.76
N SER A 275 24.72 12.74 -6.21
CA SER A 275 24.12 13.76 -5.32
C SER A 275 22.85 13.30 -4.59
N LYS A 276 22.18 12.27 -5.11
CA LYS A 276 20.99 11.66 -4.50
C LYS A 276 21.26 10.29 -3.88
N SER A 277 22.50 9.81 -3.96
CA SER A 277 22.85 8.41 -3.68
C SER A 277 23.21 8.11 -2.21
N TRP A 278 22.70 8.87 -1.26
CA TRP A 278 22.99 8.65 0.17
C TRP A 278 21.73 8.75 1.03
N VAL A 279 21.45 7.69 1.79
CA VAL A 279 20.38 7.65 2.80
C VAL A 279 20.86 6.82 4.00
N PRO A 280 20.89 7.37 5.23
CA PRO A 280 21.15 6.58 6.40
C PRO A 280 19.91 5.73 6.70
N LEU A 281 19.98 4.43 6.40
CA LEU A 281 18.92 3.50 6.79
C LEU A 281 19.13 3.07 8.25
N SER A 282 18.19 3.43 9.12
CA SER A 282 18.20 2.99 10.52
C SER A 282 17.33 1.74 10.68
N GLY A 283 17.88 0.66 11.23
CA GLY A 283 17.14 -0.53 11.65
C GLY A 283 16.33 -0.34 12.95
N LYS A 284 16.29 0.89 13.47
CA LYS A 284 15.53 1.24 14.67
C LYS A 284 14.03 1.31 14.34
N ARG A 285 13.20 1.11 15.38
CA ARG A 285 11.75 1.27 15.27
C ARG A 285 11.41 2.68 14.72
N PRO A 286 10.45 2.80 13.78
CA PRO A 286 10.04 4.11 13.27
C PRO A 286 9.62 5.04 14.40
N LYS A 287 10.09 6.28 14.36
CA LYS A 287 9.77 7.29 15.39
C LYS A 287 8.42 7.94 15.10
N ARG A 288 7.89 8.70 16.06
CA ARG A 288 6.62 9.45 15.88
C ARG A 288 6.59 10.27 14.59
N LEU A 289 7.69 10.97 14.28
CA LEU A 289 7.86 11.76 13.05
C LEU A 289 7.66 10.94 11.75
N ASP A 290 8.00 9.66 11.73
CA ASP A 290 7.82 8.81 10.56
C ASP A 290 6.35 8.41 10.39
N TRP A 291 5.65 8.16 11.50
CA TRP A 291 4.21 7.90 11.51
C TRP A 291 3.41 9.16 11.16
N ASP A 292 3.89 10.34 11.55
CA ASP A 292 3.26 11.63 11.20
C ASP A 292 3.25 11.87 9.69
N LYS A 293 4.21 11.31 8.92
CA LYS A 293 4.17 11.34 7.45
C LYS A 293 3.00 10.52 6.89
N LEU A 294 2.75 9.34 7.44
CA LEU A 294 1.60 8.50 7.07
C LEU A 294 0.28 9.19 7.44
N ILE A 295 0.19 9.68 8.67
CA ILE A 295 -0.99 10.40 9.17
C ILE A 295 -1.23 11.66 8.32
N GLY A 296 -0.17 12.41 8.01
CA GLY A 296 -0.20 13.56 7.13
C GLY A 296 -0.65 13.21 5.70
N ALA A 297 -0.20 12.08 5.15
CA ALA A 297 -0.66 11.61 3.84
C ALA A 297 -2.16 11.29 3.85
N VAL A 298 -2.67 10.57 4.86
CA VAL A 298 -4.10 10.30 5.03
C VAL A 298 -4.88 11.62 5.16
N ARG A 299 -4.39 12.56 5.99
CA ARG A 299 -5.01 13.87 6.21
C ARG A 299 -5.06 14.70 4.93
N SER A 300 -3.96 14.75 4.17
CA SER A 300 -3.87 15.52 2.92
C SER A 300 -4.81 15.03 1.82
N ARG A 301 -5.25 13.76 1.88
CA ARG A 301 -6.26 13.22 0.96
C ARG A 301 -7.68 13.67 1.31
N LEU A 302 -7.92 14.01 2.58
CA LEU A 302 -9.21 14.51 3.08
C LEU A 302 -9.38 16.03 2.86
N THR A 303 -8.31 16.81 3.04
CA THR A 303 -8.36 18.29 2.97
C THR A 303 -8.95 18.86 1.67
N PRO A 304 -8.74 18.25 0.48
CA PRO A 304 -9.36 18.72 -0.76
C PRO A 304 -10.85 18.41 -0.89
N TRP A 305 -11.40 17.49 -0.10
CA TRP A 305 -12.77 17.03 -0.29
C TRP A 305 -13.74 17.89 0.52
N LYS A 306 -14.54 18.68 -0.19
CA LYS A 306 -15.68 19.38 0.38
C LYS A 306 -16.75 18.35 0.76
N ALA A 307 -16.65 17.80 1.97
CA ALA A 307 -17.64 16.88 2.54
C ALA A 307 -19.08 17.45 2.55
N ASN A 308 -19.25 18.75 2.28
CA ASN A 308 -20.53 19.46 2.06
C ASN A 308 -21.37 18.88 0.92
N TYR A 309 -20.76 18.36 -0.14
CA TYR A 309 -21.50 17.88 -1.31
C TYR A 309 -21.69 16.36 -1.34
N LEU A 310 -21.24 15.66 -0.28
CA LEU A 310 -21.25 14.20 -0.24
C LEU A 310 -22.29 13.69 0.73
N SER A 311 -23.18 12.85 0.22
CA SER A 311 -24.06 12.03 1.04
C SER A 311 -23.26 11.10 1.96
N LEU A 312 -23.89 10.59 3.01
CA LEU A 312 -23.30 9.60 3.90
C LEU A 312 -22.77 8.37 3.13
N GLY A 313 -23.49 7.94 2.10
CA GLY A 313 -23.06 6.88 1.19
C GLY A 313 -21.82 7.26 0.36
N GLY A 314 -21.75 8.48 -0.16
CA GLY A 314 -20.56 8.99 -0.86
C GLY A 314 -19.32 9.04 0.04
N ARG A 315 -19.49 9.49 1.30
CA ARG A 315 -18.41 9.50 2.30
C ARG A 315 -17.92 8.07 2.62
N LEU A 316 -18.85 7.12 2.82
CA LEU A 316 -18.50 5.71 3.04
C LEU A 316 -17.69 5.13 1.86
N THR A 317 -18.10 5.41 0.63
CA THR A 317 -17.38 4.97 -0.57
C THR A 317 -15.96 5.51 -0.61
N LEU A 318 -15.73 6.78 -0.27
CA LEU A 318 -14.39 7.39 -0.22
C LEU A 318 -13.54 6.83 0.93
N ILE A 319 -14.14 6.56 2.08
CA ILE A 319 -13.45 5.88 3.18
C ILE A 319 -12.92 4.53 2.71
N ASN A 320 -13.74 3.73 2.03
CA ASN A 320 -13.34 2.39 1.60
C ASN A 320 -12.35 2.40 0.43
N SER A 321 -12.55 3.26 -0.56
CA SER A 321 -11.72 3.29 -1.78
C SER A 321 -10.39 4.03 -1.60
N VAL A 322 -10.32 5.01 -0.68
CA VAL A 322 -9.13 5.86 -0.53
C VAL A 322 -8.57 5.82 0.90
N LEU A 323 -9.34 6.18 1.92
CA LEU A 323 -8.76 6.33 3.26
C LEU A 323 -8.32 5.00 3.87
N SER A 324 -9.02 3.93 3.51
CA SER A 324 -8.67 2.57 3.93
C SER A 324 -7.55 1.98 3.08
N THR A 325 -7.32 2.48 1.86
CA THR A 325 -6.29 1.96 0.93
C THR A 325 -4.92 2.65 1.08
N VAL A 326 -4.89 3.95 1.42
CA VAL A 326 -3.65 4.70 1.70
C VAL A 326 -2.74 4.00 2.73
N PRO A 327 -3.23 3.54 3.90
CA PRO A 327 -2.37 2.89 4.89
C PRO A 327 -1.97 1.45 4.51
N VAL A 328 -2.59 0.84 3.49
CA VAL A 328 -2.37 -0.59 3.15
C VAL A 328 -0.93 -0.90 2.81
N TYR A 329 -0.25 0.00 2.10
CA TYR A 329 1.17 -0.19 1.81
C TYR A 329 2.00 -0.31 3.09
N TRP A 330 1.79 0.60 4.06
CA TRP A 330 2.50 0.57 5.34
C TRP A 330 2.08 -0.63 6.19
N MET A 331 0.78 -0.93 6.27
CA MET A 331 0.27 -2.12 6.97
C MET A 331 0.74 -3.43 6.35
N SER A 332 1.07 -3.44 5.07
CA SER A 332 1.60 -4.63 4.41
C SER A 332 3.02 -4.97 4.84
N VAL A 333 3.77 -4.03 5.43
CA VAL A 333 5.16 -4.25 5.88
C VAL A 333 5.26 -4.15 7.39
N PHE A 334 4.51 -3.24 8.01
CA PHE A 334 4.64 -2.90 9.42
C PHE A 334 3.37 -3.21 10.19
N LYS A 335 3.55 -3.69 11.42
CA LYS A 335 2.48 -3.64 12.42
C LYS A 335 2.37 -2.20 12.93
N LEU A 336 1.26 -1.54 12.64
CA LEU A 336 1.01 -0.17 13.08
C LEU A 336 0.82 -0.13 14.60
N PRO A 337 1.41 0.85 15.30
CA PRO A 337 1.11 1.10 16.69
C PRO A 337 -0.38 1.39 16.89
N ALA A 338 -0.95 0.93 18.01
CA ALA A 338 -2.38 1.12 18.31
C ALA A 338 -2.80 2.60 18.29
N TRP A 339 -1.92 3.52 18.70
CA TRP A 339 -2.20 4.96 18.66
C TRP A 339 -2.30 5.51 17.23
N VAL A 340 -1.51 5.01 16.28
CA VAL A 340 -1.57 5.42 14.86
C VAL A 340 -2.89 4.96 14.26
N ILE A 341 -3.30 3.73 14.55
CA ILE A 341 -4.60 3.20 14.09
C ILE A 341 -5.74 4.04 14.68
N LYS A 342 -5.69 4.33 15.99
CA LYS A 342 -6.69 5.17 16.65
C LYS A 342 -6.78 6.56 16.02
N ASP A 343 -5.66 7.16 15.63
CA ASP A 343 -5.62 8.48 15.00
C ASP A 343 -6.19 8.45 13.58
N ILE A 344 -5.80 7.45 12.76
CA ILE A 344 -6.38 7.25 11.42
C ILE A 344 -7.89 6.99 11.50
N ASP A 345 -8.34 6.15 12.44
CA ASP A 345 -9.76 5.89 12.66
C ASP A 345 -10.49 7.12 13.19
N GLN A 346 -9.83 7.98 13.97
CA GLN A 346 -10.38 9.26 14.40
C GLN A 346 -10.67 10.15 13.18
N PHE A 347 -9.74 10.23 12.21
CA PHE A 347 -9.98 10.94 10.95
C PHE A 347 -11.10 10.32 10.12
N ARG A 348 -11.13 8.99 9.96
CA ARG A 348 -12.20 8.29 9.20
C ARG A 348 -13.57 8.51 9.83
N ARG A 349 -13.65 8.46 11.17
CA ARG A 349 -14.87 8.74 11.95
C ARG A 349 -15.36 10.16 11.78
N ASP A 350 -14.45 11.12 11.93
CA ASP A 350 -14.81 12.53 11.85
C ASP A 350 -15.22 12.91 10.42
N PHE A 351 -14.55 12.38 9.40
CA PHE A 351 -14.98 12.54 8.01
C PHE A 351 -16.37 11.94 7.75
N LEU A 352 -16.67 10.76 8.32
CA LEU A 352 -17.98 10.13 8.16
C LEU A 352 -19.10 10.96 8.80
N TRP A 353 -18.93 11.31 10.09
CA TRP A 353 -20.01 11.86 10.93
C TRP A 353 -20.06 13.38 10.97
N LYS A 354 -18.92 14.07 11.10
CA LYS A 354 -18.90 15.53 11.32
C LYS A 354 -19.03 16.32 10.02
N GLY A 355 -18.73 15.73 8.88
CA GLY A 355 -18.64 16.51 7.64
C GLY A 355 -17.49 17.52 7.71
N PRO A 356 -17.53 18.63 6.94
CA PRO A 356 -16.39 19.51 6.75
C PRO A 356 -16.07 20.43 7.94
N ASP A 357 -17.02 20.66 8.85
CA ASP A 357 -16.77 21.39 10.09
C ASP A 357 -16.17 20.44 11.12
N LEU A 358 -14.89 20.09 10.91
CA LEU A 358 -14.09 19.31 11.86
C LEU A 358 -14.02 19.97 13.26
N GLY A 359 -14.40 21.24 13.38
CA GLY A 359 -14.51 22.02 14.61
C GLY A 359 -15.86 21.96 15.33
N SER A 360 -16.97 21.60 14.68
CA SER A 360 -18.27 21.45 15.36
C SER A 360 -18.41 20.03 15.94
N LYS A 361 -19.09 19.89 17.08
CA LYS A 361 -19.37 18.58 17.69
C LYS A 361 -20.41 17.82 16.85
N GLY A 362 -20.03 17.35 15.66
CA GLY A 362 -20.92 16.52 14.83
C GLY A 362 -21.38 15.26 15.56
N ILE A 363 -22.66 14.92 15.41
CA ILE A 363 -23.30 13.84 16.18
C ILE A 363 -22.85 12.48 15.63
N ARG A 364 -22.32 11.64 16.51
CA ARG A 364 -21.96 10.25 16.19
C ARG A 364 -23.18 9.37 16.44
N LEU A 365 -23.79 8.84 15.37
CA LEU A 365 -25.03 8.06 15.51
C LEU A 365 -24.78 6.68 16.09
N VAL A 366 -23.69 6.03 15.68
CA VAL A 366 -23.40 4.61 15.94
C VAL A 366 -21.94 4.44 16.37
N ALA A 367 -21.67 3.47 17.25
CA ALA A 367 -20.32 3.09 17.65
C ALA A 367 -19.48 2.57 16.47
N TRP A 368 -18.23 3.01 16.37
CA TRP A 368 -17.33 2.66 15.26
C TRP A 368 -17.17 1.16 15.07
N ASN A 369 -17.00 0.41 16.16
CA ASN A 369 -16.82 -1.04 16.14
C ASN A 369 -18.03 -1.79 15.56
N ARG A 370 -19.24 -1.21 15.59
CA ARG A 370 -20.44 -1.78 14.96
C ARG A 370 -20.41 -1.58 13.44
N ILE A 371 -19.97 -0.40 13.00
CA ILE A 371 -19.91 -0.01 11.58
C ILE A 371 -18.78 -0.72 10.84
N THR A 372 -17.65 -0.94 11.51
CA THR A 372 -16.49 -1.65 10.93
C THR A 372 -16.68 -3.15 10.77
N ARG A 373 -17.83 -3.70 11.19
CA ARG A 373 -18.14 -5.09 10.92
C ARG A 373 -18.33 -5.33 9.42
N PRO A 374 -18.04 -6.54 8.93
CA PRO A 374 -18.44 -6.96 7.59
C PRO A 374 -19.94 -6.75 7.37
N LYS A 375 -20.32 -6.49 6.12
CA LYS A 375 -21.73 -6.38 5.72
C LYS A 375 -22.55 -7.62 6.10
N ASP A 376 -21.93 -8.79 5.91
CA ASP A 376 -22.47 -10.10 6.28
C ASP A 376 -22.80 -10.24 7.79
N MET A 377 -22.15 -9.44 8.63
CA MET A 377 -22.34 -9.39 10.09
C MET A 377 -23.08 -8.12 10.55
N GLY A 378 -23.70 -7.41 9.61
CA GLY A 378 -24.52 -6.22 9.88
C GLY A 378 -23.78 -4.90 10.02
N GLY A 379 -22.49 -4.82 9.68
CA GLY A 379 -21.77 -3.54 9.60
C GLY A 379 -21.83 -2.91 8.21
N TRP A 380 -21.17 -1.77 8.03
CA TRP A 380 -21.14 -1.05 6.74
C TRP A 380 -20.01 -1.52 5.82
N GLY A 381 -19.20 -2.48 6.28
CA GLY A 381 -18.04 -2.99 5.53
C GLY A 381 -16.85 -2.03 5.53
N ILE A 382 -16.71 -1.18 6.55
CA ILE A 382 -15.51 -0.39 6.77
C ILE A 382 -14.42 -1.31 7.34
N LEU A 383 -13.24 -1.33 6.73
CA LEU A 383 -12.14 -2.17 7.22
C LEU A 383 -11.72 -1.78 8.65
N ASN A 384 -11.74 -2.76 9.56
CA ASN A 384 -11.02 -2.71 10.83
C ASN A 384 -9.52 -2.80 10.54
N LEU A 385 -8.81 -1.67 10.72
CA LEU A 385 -7.38 -1.56 10.36
C LEU A 385 -6.48 -2.43 11.24
N SER A 386 -6.87 -2.73 12.49
CA SER A 386 -6.08 -3.58 13.38
C SER A 386 -6.02 -5.01 12.84
N ASP A 387 -7.19 -5.62 12.61
CA ASP A 387 -7.27 -7.01 12.15
C ASP A 387 -6.82 -7.12 10.69
N PHE A 388 -7.08 -6.08 9.88
CA PHE A 388 -6.63 -6.04 8.49
C PHE A 388 -5.10 -5.92 8.39
N ASN A 389 -4.45 -5.20 9.30
CA ASN A 389 -2.99 -5.15 9.37
C ASN A 389 -2.40 -6.52 9.72
N ILE A 390 -2.98 -7.24 10.68
CA ILE A 390 -2.59 -8.62 11.01
C ILE A 390 -2.80 -9.54 9.80
N ALA A 391 -3.94 -9.42 9.12
CA ALA A 391 -4.23 -10.22 7.92
C ALA A 391 -3.22 -9.98 6.79
N LEU A 392 -2.85 -8.71 6.56
CA LEU A 392 -1.83 -8.33 5.58
C LEU A 392 -0.46 -8.91 5.93
N LEU A 393 -0.08 -8.88 7.22
CA LEU A 393 1.19 -9.43 7.68
C LEU A 393 1.24 -10.96 7.57
N GLY A 394 0.10 -11.65 7.68
CA GLY A 394 -0.01 -13.09 7.43
C GLY A 394 0.41 -13.51 6.02
N LYS A 395 0.38 -12.60 5.03
CA LYS A 395 0.92 -12.85 3.68
C LYS A 395 2.39 -13.23 3.70
N TRP A 396 3.18 -12.68 4.63
CA TRP A 396 4.60 -12.99 4.75
C TRP A 396 4.83 -14.40 5.28
N SER A 397 3.99 -14.83 6.23
CA SER A 397 3.98 -16.20 6.72
C SER A 397 3.73 -17.18 5.58
N TRP A 398 2.75 -16.89 4.71
CA TRP A 398 2.50 -17.69 3.51
C TRP A 398 3.68 -17.69 2.53
N LYS A 399 4.22 -16.51 2.20
CA LYS A 399 5.37 -16.41 1.30
C LYS A 399 6.60 -17.19 1.82
N LEU A 400 6.85 -17.15 3.13
CA LEU A 400 7.93 -17.92 3.77
C LEU A 400 7.72 -19.42 3.58
N SER A 401 6.49 -19.90 3.79
CA SER A 401 6.15 -21.31 3.60
C SER A 401 6.25 -21.78 2.15
N CYS A 402 5.96 -20.92 1.16
CA CYS A 402 6.05 -21.31 -0.25
C CYS A 402 7.48 -21.28 -0.81
N ASN A 403 8.24 -20.22 -0.52
CA ASN A 403 9.52 -19.95 -1.19
C ASN A 403 10.63 -19.69 -0.14
N PRO A 404 11.13 -20.72 0.56
CA PRO A 404 12.11 -20.54 1.62
C PRO A 404 13.47 -20.02 1.14
N ASN A 405 13.79 -20.24 -0.14
CA ASN A 405 15.08 -19.87 -0.73
C ASN A 405 15.12 -18.46 -1.31
N CYS A 406 14.01 -17.71 -1.35
CA CYS A 406 14.04 -16.34 -1.90
C CYS A 406 14.85 -15.38 -1.00
N GLY A 407 15.47 -14.36 -1.59
CA GLY A 407 16.51 -13.55 -0.93
C GLY A 407 16.19 -13.07 0.50
N TRP A 408 15.03 -12.43 0.70
CA TRP A 408 14.63 -11.96 2.03
C TRP A 408 14.19 -13.10 2.97
N ALA A 409 13.55 -14.16 2.43
CA ALA A 409 13.16 -15.32 3.22
C ALA A 409 14.39 -16.04 3.77
N LYS A 410 15.43 -16.21 2.96
CA LYS A 410 16.71 -16.79 3.37
C LYS A 410 17.29 -16.08 4.59
N ILE A 411 17.25 -14.74 4.62
CA ILE A 411 17.72 -13.94 5.77
C ILE A 411 16.89 -14.28 7.03
N ILE A 412 15.56 -14.34 6.91
CA ILE A 412 14.66 -14.69 8.02
C ILE A 412 14.91 -16.14 8.51
N TYR A 413 15.08 -17.09 7.60
CA TYR A 413 15.36 -18.49 7.93
C TYR A 413 16.67 -18.65 8.69
N ILE A 414 17.72 -17.93 8.26
CA ILE A 414 19.02 -17.89 8.93
C ILE A 414 18.90 -17.25 10.32
N ASN A 415 18.17 -16.14 10.43
CA ASN A 415 18.09 -15.36 11.67
C ASN A 415 17.19 -15.99 12.75
N TYR A 416 16.12 -16.68 12.34
CA TYR A 416 15.03 -17.03 13.25
C TYR A 416 14.55 -18.49 13.18
N LEU A 417 14.67 -19.18 12.04
CA LEU A 417 14.01 -20.48 11.84
C LEU A 417 14.98 -21.67 11.75
N ASN A 418 16.24 -21.51 12.19
CA ASN A 418 17.28 -22.56 12.21
C ASN A 418 17.40 -23.37 10.90
N ARG A 419 17.10 -22.76 9.75
CA ARG A 419 17.09 -23.41 8.42
C ARG A 419 16.08 -24.56 8.23
N SER A 420 15.12 -24.78 9.12
CA SER A 420 14.08 -25.80 8.90
C SER A 420 12.95 -25.27 8.02
N PRO A 421 12.59 -25.92 6.89
CA PRO A 421 11.47 -25.52 6.03
C PRO A 421 10.13 -25.44 6.77
N THR A 422 9.92 -26.33 7.75
CA THR A 422 8.73 -26.39 8.62
C THR A 422 8.81 -25.42 9.81
N GLY A 423 9.90 -24.65 9.93
CA GLY A 423 10.15 -23.78 11.07
C GLY A 423 9.05 -22.76 11.35
N VAL A 424 8.32 -22.30 10.32
CA VAL A 424 7.17 -21.38 10.50
C VAL A 424 6.08 -22.01 11.40
N LEU A 425 5.90 -23.33 11.34
CA LEU A 425 4.87 -24.08 12.07
C LEU A 425 5.29 -24.42 13.51
N SER A 426 6.59 -24.60 13.78
CA SER A 426 7.13 -24.98 15.10
C SER A 426 7.82 -23.84 15.86
N TYR A 427 7.88 -22.64 15.30
CA TYR A 427 8.60 -21.50 15.85
C TYR A 427 8.12 -21.01 17.22
N THR A 428 9.08 -20.74 18.12
CA THR A 428 8.92 -19.98 19.36
C THR A 428 9.68 -18.64 19.26
N PRO A 429 9.10 -17.51 19.67
CA PRO A 429 9.68 -16.19 19.41
C PRO A 429 10.90 -15.89 20.33
N PRO A 430 12.07 -15.55 19.78
CA PRO A 430 13.25 -15.16 20.53
C PRO A 430 13.07 -13.76 21.14
N ARG A 431 13.86 -13.49 22.19
CA ARG A 431 13.90 -12.19 22.87
C ARG A 431 14.37 -11.08 21.92
N ASN A 432 15.40 -11.33 21.11
CA ASN A 432 15.99 -10.33 20.21
C ASN A 432 15.51 -10.54 18.76
N LYS A 433 14.69 -9.61 18.26
CA LYS A 433 14.01 -9.70 16.96
C LYS A 433 13.87 -8.34 16.30
N SER A 434 13.83 -8.33 14.97
CA SER A 434 13.64 -7.13 14.16
C SER A 434 12.25 -6.54 14.37
N PHE A 435 12.08 -5.27 13.98
CA PHE A 435 10.77 -4.62 14.03
C PHE A 435 9.75 -5.31 13.13
N PHE A 436 10.17 -5.70 11.92
CA PHE A 436 9.35 -6.45 10.98
C PHE A 436 8.87 -7.77 11.59
N TRP A 437 9.80 -8.59 12.09
CA TRP A 437 9.49 -9.91 12.61
C TRP A 437 8.61 -9.85 13.87
N ALA A 438 8.83 -8.86 14.73
CA ALA A 438 7.93 -8.57 15.86
C ALA A 438 6.49 -8.26 15.43
N GLY A 439 6.30 -7.66 14.24
CA GLY A 439 4.99 -7.39 13.66
C GLY A 439 4.31 -8.63 13.08
N VAL A 440 5.07 -9.54 12.48
CA VAL A 440 4.55 -10.79 11.87
C VAL A 440 4.13 -11.81 12.92
N ILE A 441 4.82 -11.89 14.07
CA ILE A 441 4.53 -12.87 15.14
C ILE A 441 3.04 -12.94 15.55
N PRO A 442 2.34 -11.82 15.81
CA PRO A 442 0.91 -11.82 16.09
C PRO A 442 0.04 -12.48 15.00
N ALA A 443 0.46 -12.45 13.74
CA ALA A 443 -0.23 -13.12 12.65
C ALA A 443 0.11 -14.61 12.55
N LEU A 444 1.25 -15.06 13.07
CA LEU A 444 1.71 -16.46 12.95
C LEU A 444 0.78 -17.46 13.65
N LEU A 445 0.30 -17.15 14.85
CA LEU A 445 -0.58 -18.05 15.61
C LEU A 445 -1.89 -18.36 14.87
N PRO A 446 -2.72 -17.38 14.50
CA PRO A 446 -3.93 -17.64 13.72
C PRO A 446 -3.62 -18.16 12.31
N PHE A 447 -2.45 -17.86 11.76
CA PHE A 447 -2.04 -18.41 10.47
C PHE A 447 -1.79 -19.92 10.53
N ARG A 448 -1.18 -20.44 11.62
CA ARG A 448 -0.90 -21.87 11.81
C ARG A 448 -2.16 -22.73 11.81
N SER A 449 -3.26 -22.24 12.37
CA SER A 449 -4.54 -22.96 12.36
C SER A 449 -5.15 -23.08 10.96
N CYS A 450 -4.69 -22.26 9.99
CA CYS A 450 -5.28 -22.16 8.65
C CYS A 450 -4.42 -22.79 7.55
N ILE A 451 -3.27 -23.37 7.88
CA ILE A 451 -2.33 -23.98 6.93
C ILE A 451 -2.14 -25.47 7.23
N LYS A 452 -2.12 -26.28 6.18
CA LYS A 452 -1.74 -27.71 6.23
C LYS A 452 -0.67 -27.98 5.18
N LEU A 453 0.14 -29.01 5.37
CA LEU A 453 1.06 -29.49 4.34
C LEU A 453 0.34 -30.57 3.52
N ASN A 454 0.48 -30.50 2.19
CA ASN A 454 0.04 -31.56 1.28
C ASN A 454 1.06 -32.71 1.28
N GLN A 455 0.74 -33.80 0.57
CA GLN A 455 1.63 -34.96 0.41
C GLN A 455 3.00 -34.61 -0.19
N ASP A 456 3.07 -33.56 -1.02
CA ASP A 456 4.32 -33.07 -1.63
C ASP A 456 5.06 -32.02 -0.77
N ASP A 457 4.80 -31.94 0.54
CA ASP A 457 5.30 -30.90 1.46
C ASP A 457 4.99 -29.45 1.04
N SER A 458 4.04 -29.28 0.11
CA SER A 458 3.59 -27.97 -0.34
C SER A 458 2.55 -27.38 0.64
N PRO A 459 2.64 -26.09 0.98
CA PRO A 459 1.68 -25.45 1.87
C PRO A 459 0.31 -25.34 1.19
N ASN A 460 -0.74 -25.69 1.93
CA ASN A 460 -2.12 -25.64 1.51
C ASN A 460 -2.95 -24.74 2.44
N TRP A 461 -3.60 -23.74 1.86
CA TRP A 461 -4.45 -22.80 2.59
C TRP A 461 -5.87 -23.36 2.77
N VAL A 462 -6.25 -23.69 4.00
CA VAL A 462 -7.49 -24.43 4.31
C VAL A 462 -8.76 -23.60 4.06
N LEU A 463 -8.67 -22.27 4.10
CA LEU A 463 -9.83 -21.39 3.99
C LEU A 463 -10.29 -21.13 2.55
N GLU A 464 -9.54 -21.56 1.53
CA GLU A 464 -9.87 -21.35 0.12
C GLU A 464 -9.83 -22.68 -0.63
N LYS A 465 -10.81 -22.91 -1.52
CA LYS A 465 -10.93 -24.17 -2.28
C LYS A 465 -9.73 -24.43 -3.21
N ASN A 466 -9.06 -23.37 -3.65
CA ASN A 466 -7.89 -23.46 -4.53
C ASN A 466 -6.57 -23.70 -3.76
N GLY A 467 -6.62 -23.80 -2.43
CA GLY A 467 -5.45 -23.97 -1.57
C GLY A 467 -4.50 -22.76 -1.53
N LYS A 468 -4.87 -21.62 -2.12
CA LYS A 468 -4.03 -20.41 -2.20
C LYS A 468 -4.45 -19.38 -1.17
N PHE A 469 -3.45 -18.84 -0.47
CA PHE A 469 -3.67 -17.77 0.50
C PHE A 469 -4.28 -16.52 -0.14
N THR A 470 -5.32 -15.99 0.51
CA THR A 470 -5.87 -14.68 0.23
C THR A 470 -5.94 -13.87 1.52
N VAL A 471 -5.53 -12.58 1.47
CA VAL A 471 -5.66 -11.68 2.63
C VAL A 471 -7.13 -11.56 3.05
N LYS A 472 -8.06 -11.64 2.09
CA LYS A 472 -9.51 -11.58 2.32
C LYS A 472 -10.02 -12.76 3.16
N SER A 473 -9.63 -14.00 2.84
CA SER A 473 -10.08 -15.17 3.62
C SER A 473 -9.47 -15.15 5.02
N PHE A 474 -8.19 -14.80 5.14
CA PHE A 474 -7.56 -14.67 6.45
C PHE A 474 -8.16 -13.55 7.30
N TYR A 475 -8.46 -12.39 6.70
CA TYR A 475 -9.13 -11.29 7.39
C TYR A 475 -10.52 -11.67 7.88
N LYS A 476 -11.30 -12.40 7.06
CA LYS A 476 -12.60 -12.93 7.48
C LYS A 476 -12.46 -13.83 8.70
N PHE A 477 -11.51 -14.78 8.68
CA PHE A 477 -11.21 -15.66 9.81
C PHE A 477 -10.85 -14.90 11.09
N LEU A 478 -10.03 -13.85 11.00
CA LEU A 478 -9.65 -13.03 12.17
C LEU A 478 -10.84 -12.27 12.78
N ILE A 479 -11.87 -11.96 12.00
CA ILE A 479 -13.07 -11.25 12.46
C ILE A 479 -14.18 -12.20 12.91
N ASP A 480 -14.08 -13.50 12.60
CA ASP A 480 -15.18 -14.49 12.67
C ASP A 480 -15.62 -14.92 14.08
N SER A 481 -15.55 -14.01 15.05
CA SER A 481 -16.04 -14.17 16.41
C SER A 481 -17.50 -13.70 16.58
N GLY A 482 -18.23 -13.47 15.49
CA GLY A 482 -19.59 -12.91 15.50
C GLY A 482 -20.63 -13.81 14.83
N LEU A 483 -21.90 -13.67 15.24
CA LEU A 483 -23.04 -14.37 14.63
C LEU A 483 -23.27 -13.86 13.20
N TYR A 484 -23.06 -14.73 12.21
CA TYR A 484 -23.48 -14.51 10.84
C TYR A 484 -25.01 -14.55 10.76
N SER A 485 -25.62 -13.59 10.06
CA SER A 485 -27.03 -13.65 9.74
C SER A 485 -27.27 -13.52 8.24
N PRO A 486 -27.96 -14.49 7.61
CA PRO A 486 -28.37 -14.40 6.22
C PRO A 486 -29.15 -13.12 5.89
N LEU A 487 -29.84 -12.53 6.87
CA LEU A 487 -30.68 -11.34 6.70
C LEU A 487 -29.85 -10.11 6.29
N TYR A 488 -28.70 -9.89 6.93
CA TYR A 488 -27.81 -8.80 6.55
C TYR A 488 -27.23 -8.99 5.14
N SER A 489 -26.94 -10.24 4.76
CA SER A 489 -26.42 -10.54 3.43
C SER A 489 -27.43 -10.21 2.31
N HIS A 490 -28.73 -10.34 2.59
CA HIS A 490 -29.80 -9.97 1.67
C HIS A 490 -30.03 -8.45 1.65
N PHE A 491 -30.07 -7.83 2.83
CA PHE A 491 -30.24 -6.38 3.00
C PHE A 491 -29.22 -5.57 2.19
N TRP A 492 -27.93 -5.91 2.28
CA TRP A 492 -26.87 -5.16 1.58
C TRP A 492 -26.78 -5.44 0.07
N LYS A 493 -27.52 -6.43 -0.45
CA LYS A 493 -27.61 -6.75 -1.90
C LYS A 493 -28.81 -6.09 -2.58
N THR A 494 -29.64 -5.37 -1.84
CA THR A 494 -30.77 -4.60 -2.40
C THR A 494 -30.29 -3.60 -3.47
N ARG A 495 -31.12 -3.34 -4.49
CA ARG A 495 -30.80 -2.43 -5.60
C ARG A 495 -30.89 -0.94 -5.24
N SER A 496 -31.21 -0.62 -3.98
CA SER A 496 -31.43 0.75 -3.54
C SER A 496 -30.12 1.56 -3.52
N PRO A 497 -30.17 2.86 -3.84
CA PRO A 497 -29.03 3.76 -3.70
C PRO A 497 -28.42 3.72 -2.29
N SER A 498 -27.09 3.82 -2.19
CA SER A 498 -26.36 3.68 -0.92
C SER A 498 -26.81 4.64 0.19
N LYS A 499 -27.28 5.84 -0.16
CA LYS A 499 -27.87 6.80 0.79
C LYS A 499 -29.12 6.22 1.47
N ILE A 500 -29.98 5.53 0.70
CA ILE A 500 -31.22 4.93 1.19
C ILE A 500 -30.89 3.70 2.03
N THR A 501 -30.04 2.79 1.56
CA THR A 501 -29.66 1.59 2.31
C THR A 501 -29.05 1.94 3.68
N LEU A 502 -28.18 2.95 3.75
CA LEU A 502 -27.61 3.40 5.03
C LEU A 502 -28.64 4.04 5.96
N PHE A 503 -29.59 4.79 5.41
CA PHE A 503 -30.69 5.35 6.17
C PHE A 503 -31.58 4.25 6.77
N CYS A 504 -31.96 3.25 5.97
CA CYS A 504 -32.76 2.10 6.42
C CYS A 504 -32.04 1.33 7.52
N TRP A 505 -30.73 1.13 7.38
CA TRP A 505 -29.92 0.48 8.40
C TRP A 505 -29.90 1.27 9.72
N LEU A 506 -29.77 2.60 9.64
CA LEU A 506 -29.85 3.47 10.82
C LEU A 506 -31.24 3.46 11.45
N ALA A 507 -32.29 3.31 10.64
CA ALA A 507 -33.66 3.16 11.11
C ALA A 507 -33.81 1.89 11.94
N GLY A 508 -33.37 0.75 11.41
CA GLY A 508 -33.48 -0.53 12.12
C GLY A 508 -32.65 -0.61 13.40
N GLU A 509 -31.58 0.17 13.51
CA GLU A 509 -30.76 0.28 14.74
C GLU A 509 -31.31 1.33 15.74
N ASP A 510 -32.43 1.97 15.43
CA ASP A 510 -33.02 3.09 16.19
C ASP A 510 -32.03 4.24 16.42
N LYS A 511 -31.28 4.60 15.36
CA LYS A 511 -30.24 5.65 15.41
C LYS A 511 -30.55 6.88 14.55
N ILE A 512 -31.72 6.92 13.91
CA ILE A 512 -32.22 8.14 13.26
C ILE A 512 -32.47 9.22 14.31
N LEU A 513 -32.20 10.49 13.95
CA LEU A 513 -32.39 11.66 14.80
C LEU A 513 -33.86 12.09 14.88
N THR A 514 -34.74 11.22 15.40
CA THR A 514 -36.09 11.61 15.82
C THR A 514 -36.02 12.49 17.07
N LEU A 515 -37.05 13.30 17.36
CA LEU A 515 -37.06 14.11 18.59
C LEU A 515 -36.80 13.27 19.84
N THR A 516 -37.44 12.10 19.95
CA THR A 516 -37.21 11.16 21.07
C THR A 516 -35.73 10.75 21.19
N ASN A 517 -35.06 10.47 20.08
CA ASN A 517 -33.65 10.09 20.07
C ASN A 517 -32.71 11.29 20.31
N LEU A 518 -33.11 12.51 19.94
CA LEU A 518 -32.40 13.75 20.26
C LEU A 518 -32.45 14.06 21.76
N PHE A 519 -33.62 13.91 22.40
CA PHE A 519 -33.77 14.05 23.86
C PHE A 519 -32.93 13.04 24.63
N LYS A 520 -32.97 11.75 24.25
CA LYS A 520 -32.13 10.70 24.85
C LYS A 520 -30.63 11.02 24.77
N ARG A 521 -30.20 11.77 23.75
CA ARG A 521 -28.80 12.13 23.51
C ARG A 521 -28.34 13.41 24.23
N ARG A 522 -29.17 14.00 25.11
CA ARG A 522 -28.85 15.21 25.90
C ARG A 522 -28.38 16.39 25.04
N CYS A 523 -28.98 16.59 23.87
CA CYS A 523 -28.85 17.88 23.19
C CYS A 523 -29.65 18.91 24.01
N ASN A 524 -29.05 20.03 24.41
CA ASN A 524 -29.66 21.07 25.25
C ASN A 524 -30.85 21.76 24.53
N PHE A 525 -31.98 21.07 24.45
CA PHE A 525 -33.25 21.62 23.99
C PHE A 525 -34.12 21.85 25.22
N GLN A 526 -33.89 22.97 25.91
CA GLN A 526 -34.62 23.30 27.15
C GLN A 526 -36.06 23.79 26.92
N ASN A 527 -36.59 23.83 25.68
CA ASN A 527 -37.89 24.45 25.38
C ASN A 527 -38.64 23.88 24.17
N THR A 528 -38.39 22.65 23.72
CA THR A 528 -39.13 22.04 22.61
C THR A 528 -39.99 20.88 23.10
N SER A 529 -41.26 20.83 22.72
CA SER A 529 -42.13 19.66 22.93
C SER A 529 -41.63 18.49 22.08
N ASP A 530 -41.79 17.26 22.57
CA ASP A 530 -41.50 16.01 21.85
C ASP A 530 -42.53 15.66 20.77
N ILE A 531 -43.52 16.54 20.59
CA ILE A 531 -44.60 16.43 19.62
C ILE A 531 -44.06 16.44 18.19
N CYS A 532 -44.52 15.48 17.39
CA CYS A 532 -44.19 15.32 15.98
C CYS A 532 -44.53 16.57 15.17
N VAL A 533 -43.56 17.06 14.40
CA VAL A 533 -43.69 18.26 13.56
C VAL A 533 -44.66 18.04 12.39
N LEU A 534 -44.93 16.79 12.00
CA LEU A 534 -45.77 16.47 10.85
C LEU A 534 -47.26 16.37 11.19
N CYS A 535 -47.60 15.80 12.34
CA CYS A 535 -48.99 15.56 12.74
C CYS A 535 -49.46 16.36 13.96
N HIS A 536 -48.53 16.94 14.72
CA HIS A 536 -48.77 17.69 15.96
C HIS A 536 -49.57 16.95 17.07
N ASN A 537 -49.74 15.63 16.97
CA ASN A 537 -50.68 14.88 17.82
C ASN A 537 -50.03 13.83 18.75
N ALA A 538 -48.79 13.41 18.49
CA ALA A 538 -48.09 12.40 19.28
C ALA A 538 -46.58 12.67 19.33
N SER A 539 -45.86 11.98 20.20
CA SER A 539 -44.40 12.10 20.29
C SER A 539 -43.70 11.56 19.03
N GLU A 540 -42.64 12.24 18.59
CA GLU A 540 -41.87 11.82 17.42
C GLU A 540 -40.88 10.72 17.78
N ASP A 541 -41.33 9.48 17.71
CA ASP A 541 -40.48 8.30 17.67
C ASP A 541 -40.44 7.67 16.27
N LEU A 542 -39.63 6.63 16.11
CA LEU A 542 -39.40 6.02 14.80
C LEU A 542 -40.65 5.33 14.27
N ASP A 543 -41.34 4.56 15.12
CA ASP A 543 -42.54 3.83 14.72
C ASP A 543 -43.69 4.81 14.42
N HIS A 544 -43.80 5.92 15.14
CA HIS A 544 -44.71 7.00 14.83
C HIS A 544 -44.38 7.65 13.49
N LEU A 545 -43.14 8.12 13.29
CA LEU A 545 -42.74 8.83 12.07
C LEU A 545 -43.01 8.00 10.80
N PHE A 546 -42.76 6.70 10.83
CA PHE A 546 -42.88 5.84 9.65
C PHE A 546 -44.22 5.11 9.52
N LEU A 547 -44.89 4.74 10.62
CA LEU A 547 -46.04 3.83 10.59
C LEU A 547 -47.33 4.44 11.17
N ASN A 548 -47.24 5.23 12.24
CA ASN A 548 -48.44 5.71 12.95
C ASN A 548 -48.81 7.17 12.66
N CYS A 549 -47.90 7.93 12.03
CA CYS A 549 -48.14 9.34 11.70
C CYS A 549 -49.20 9.45 10.60
N THR A 550 -50.23 10.25 10.85
CA THR A 550 -51.33 10.49 9.89
C THR A 550 -50.84 11.05 8.56
N PHE A 551 -49.81 11.89 8.59
CA PHE A 551 -49.16 12.43 7.40
C PHE A 551 -48.43 11.34 6.60
N SER A 552 -47.56 10.55 7.25
CA SER A 552 -46.82 9.47 6.59
C SER A 552 -47.74 8.40 6.02
N ASN A 553 -48.83 8.05 6.73
CA ASN A 553 -49.82 7.10 6.23
C ASN A 553 -50.53 7.59 4.97
N ARG A 554 -50.83 8.89 4.85
CA ARG A 554 -51.37 9.45 3.59
C ARG A 554 -50.39 9.30 2.43
N ILE A 555 -49.09 9.49 2.68
CA ILE A 555 -48.05 9.26 1.67
C ILE A 555 -47.99 7.78 1.27
N TRP A 556 -48.00 6.87 2.24
CA TRP A 556 -47.98 5.44 1.95
C TRP A 556 -49.21 4.98 1.20
N HIS A 557 -50.40 5.45 1.55
CA HIS A 557 -51.61 5.14 0.80
C HIS A 557 -51.59 5.68 -0.63
N PHE A 558 -50.95 6.83 -0.86
CA PHE A 558 -50.79 7.39 -2.21
C PHE A 558 -49.87 6.53 -3.09
N PHE A 559 -48.76 6.02 -2.55
CA PHE A 559 -47.82 5.19 -3.32
C PHE A 559 -48.21 3.71 -3.36
N PHE A 560 -48.87 3.22 -2.32
CA PHE A 560 -49.26 1.82 -2.13
C PHE A 560 -50.76 1.76 -1.84
N ASN A 561 -51.57 1.77 -2.91
CA ASN A 561 -53.04 1.76 -2.91
C ASN A 561 -53.72 0.61 -2.12
N SER A 562 -52.97 -0.27 -1.45
CA SER A 562 -53.49 -1.51 -0.82
C SER A 562 -52.82 -1.91 0.50
N LEU A 563 -51.94 -1.11 1.11
CA LEU A 563 -51.36 -1.47 2.41
C LEU A 563 -52.35 -1.17 3.55
N THR A 564 -52.83 -2.22 4.24
CA THR A 564 -53.57 -2.09 5.49
C THR A 564 -52.62 -1.75 6.65
N GLN A 565 -53.13 -1.09 7.69
CA GLN A 565 -52.32 -0.68 8.86
C GLN A 565 -51.61 -1.87 9.54
N SER A 566 -52.22 -3.07 9.50
CA SER A 566 -51.61 -4.32 9.98
C SER A 566 -50.44 -4.80 9.10
N SER A 567 -50.49 -4.58 7.77
CA SER A 567 -49.37 -4.85 6.88
C SER A 567 -48.19 -3.89 7.11
N LEU A 568 -48.44 -2.63 7.49
CA LEU A 568 -47.41 -1.65 7.83
C LEU A 568 -46.69 -1.98 9.14
N HIS A 569 -47.39 -2.46 10.17
CA HIS A 569 -46.76 -2.89 11.43
C HIS A 569 -45.79 -4.07 11.27
N ASN A 570 -46.07 -4.99 10.35
CA ASN A 570 -45.15 -6.08 10.00
C ASN A 570 -43.87 -5.60 9.27
N LEU A 571 -43.90 -4.37 8.73
CA LEU A 571 -42.81 -3.73 8.01
C LEU A 571 -42.04 -2.71 8.86
N SER A 572 -42.20 -2.72 10.20
CA SER A 572 -41.43 -1.84 11.08
C SER A 572 -39.94 -1.93 10.71
N PRO A 573 -39.22 -0.79 10.62
CA PRO A 573 -37.78 -0.83 10.37
C PRO A 573 -37.02 -1.68 11.41
N ARG A 574 -37.63 -1.95 12.57
CA ARG A 574 -37.12 -2.77 13.67
C ARG A 574 -37.38 -4.28 13.50
N SER A 575 -38.38 -4.72 12.71
CA SER A 575 -38.88 -6.11 12.69
C SER A 575 -38.06 -7.10 11.83
N GLY A 576 -36.74 -6.89 11.66
CA GLY A 576 -35.93 -7.77 10.82
C GLY A 576 -34.41 -7.76 11.01
N LEU A 577 -33.87 -6.99 11.97
CA LEU A 577 -32.43 -6.99 12.26
C LEU A 577 -32.11 -7.90 13.48
N PRO A 578 -31.17 -8.87 13.34
CA PRO A 578 -30.73 -9.71 14.46
C PRO A 578 -30.19 -8.83 15.60
N GLY A 579 -30.90 -8.85 16.73
CA GLY A 579 -30.58 -8.07 17.94
C GLY A 579 -31.80 -7.49 18.66
N TYR A 580 -32.97 -7.46 18.03
CA TYR A 580 -34.22 -7.05 18.69
C TYR A 580 -35.05 -8.29 19.05
N HIS A 581 -35.01 -8.68 20.32
CA HIS A 581 -36.10 -9.48 20.90
C HIS A 581 -37.21 -8.48 21.25
N PRO A 582 -38.42 -8.61 20.70
CA PRO A 582 -39.56 -8.01 21.37
C PRO A 582 -39.64 -8.71 22.74
N LEU A 583 -39.43 -7.95 23.82
CA LEU A 583 -39.87 -8.38 25.14
C LEU A 583 -41.39 -8.48 25.07
N ILE A 584 -41.87 -9.65 24.67
CA ILE A 584 -43.25 -10.05 24.87
C ILE A 584 -43.35 -10.30 26.37
N PHE A 585 -43.79 -9.28 27.11
CA PHE A 585 -44.46 -9.48 28.39
C PHE A 585 -45.69 -10.35 28.13
N ASN A 586 -45.52 -11.66 28.26
CA ASN A 586 -46.61 -12.52 28.67
C ASN A 586 -46.26 -13.01 30.06
N SER A 587 -46.90 -12.40 31.05
CA SER A 587 -47.25 -13.07 32.29
C SER A 587 -47.90 -14.40 31.91
N ASP A 588 -47.23 -15.51 32.17
CA ASP A 588 -47.82 -16.69 32.79
C ASP A 588 -46.73 -17.73 33.09
N ALA A 589 -46.84 -18.29 34.28
CA ALA A 589 -45.92 -19.23 34.86
C ALA A 589 -46.01 -20.62 34.21
N SER A 590 -44.87 -21.33 34.28
CA SER A 590 -44.68 -22.79 34.41
C SER A 590 -43.91 -23.47 33.26
N GLY A 591 -42.88 -24.25 33.65
CA GLY A 591 -42.25 -25.26 32.80
C GLY A 591 -40.78 -24.99 32.42
N ILE A 592 -39.87 -25.54 33.21
CA ILE A 592 -38.45 -25.72 32.86
C ILE A 592 -38.35 -26.84 31.82
N SER A 593 -37.77 -26.57 30.63
CA SER A 593 -36.82 -27.45 29.93
C SER A 593 -36.38 -26.87 28.57
N SER A 594 -35.04 -26.74 28.41
CA SER A 594 -34.21 -26.76 27.18
C SER A 594 -34.73 -26.12 25.87
N PRO A 595 -34.04 -25.11 25.28
CA PRO A 595 -34.37 -24.62 23.94
C PRO A 595 -33.44 -25.23 22.88
N GLU A 596 -33.82 -26.38 22.33
CA GLU A 596 -33.67 -26.59 20.89
C GLU A 596 -34.91 -25.95 20.24
N ARG A 597 -34.77 -24.79 19.59
CA ARG A 597 -35.84 -24.19 18.79
C ARG A 597 -35.36 -23.97 17.37
N SER A 598 -35.81 -24.88 16.51
CA SER A 598 -35.96 -24.71 15.07
C SER A 598 -36.76 -23.43 14.79
N TYR A 599 -36.14 -22.47 14.09
CA TYR A 599 -36.83 -21.27 13.64
C TYR A 599 -37.71 -21.61 12.43
N GLY A 600 -39.03 -21.53 12.61
CA GLY A 600 -40.03 -21.66 11.56
C GLY A 600 -39.88 -20.58 10.47
N ILE A 601 -40.00 -21.02 9.22
CA ILE A 601 -39.64 -20.31 7.98
C ILE A 601 -40.76 -19.37 7.47
N SER A 602 -41.85 -19.14 8.22
CA SER A 602 -43.06 -18.49 7.68
C SER A 602 -43.15 -16.96 7.84
N GLY A 603 -42.15 -16.27 8.39
CA GLY A 603 -42.12 -14.79 8.50
C GLY A 603 -41.23 -14.06 7.48
N LEU A 604 -40.65 -14.79 6.52
CA LEU A 604 -39.44 -14.38 5.78
C LEU A 604 -39.65 -13.41 4.60
N ASN A 605 -40.86 -12.90 4.35
CA ASN A 605 -41.13 -12.02 3.20
C ASN A 605 -41.10 -10.50 3.49
N GLY A 606 -40.92 -10.07 4.74
CA GLY A 606 -41.05 -8.65 5.12
C GLY A 606 -39.77 -7.79 5.00
N ILE A 607 -38.60 -8.41 4.83
CA ILE A 607 -37.32 -7.76 5.14
C ILE A 607 -36.83 -6.73 4.08
N PRO A 608 -37.23 -6.79 2.79
CA PRO A 608 -36.93 -5.72 1.85
C PRO A 608 -38.12 -4.80 1.52
N VAL A 609 -39.35 -5.10 1.97
CA VAL A 609 -40.56 -4.52 1.33
C VAL A 609 -40.76 -3.04 1.63
N PHE A 610 -40.30 -2.49 2.77
CA PHE A 610 -40.56 -1.06 3.06
C PHE A 610 -39.75 -0.07 2.19
N PHE A 611 -38.64 -0.52 1.56
CA PHE A 611 -37.76 0.39 0.80
C PHE A 611 -37.24 -0.19 -0.53
N SER A 612 -37.66 -1.41 -0.93
CA SER A 612 -37.31 -2.00 -2.23
C SER A 612 -38.43 -1.92 -3.26
N THR A 613 -39.67 -1.69 -2.85
CA THR A 613 -40.78 -1.28 -3.73
C THR A 613 -40.82 0.24 -3.76
#